data_AF-A0A3A1WLH9-F1
#
_entry.id   AF-A0A3A1WLH9-F1
#
_cell.length_a   1.000
_cell.length_b   1.000
_cell.length_c   1.000
_cell.angle_alpha   90.00
_cell.angle_beta   90.00
_cell.angle_gamma   90.00
#
_symmetry.space_group_name_H-M   'P 1'
#
loop_
_entity.id
_entity.type
_entity.pdbx_description
1 polymer ?
#
loop_
_entity_poly.entity_id
_entity_poly.type
_entity_poly.pdbx_seq_one_letter_code
_entity_poly.pdbx_strand_id
1 'polypeptide(L)'
;MSSIPERVGVDPLSEGQRSSGAQILQVGPATVIGAALRLGRHPDADPIVLRRIHSRLRTHAMSGNAATPAVIAWLERQIDRREDRR
;
A
#
# COMPACT_ATOMS: atom_id res chain seq x y z
N MET A 1 8.96 -11.12 -45.65
CA MET A 1 9.83 -10.79 -44.51
C MET A 1 9.41 -9.44 -43.97
N SER A 2 8.68 -9.40 -42.85
CA SER A 2 8.56 -8.19 -42.02
C SER A 2 8.32 -8.63 -40.58
N SER A 3 9.36 -8.48 -39.78
CA SER A 3 9.40 -8.74 -38.34
C SER A 3 8.52 -7.72 -37.60
N ILE A 4 7.63 -8.19 -36.74
CA ILE A 4 6.97 -7.38 -35.72
C ILE A 4 7.79 -7.53 -34.43
N PRO A 5 8.20 -6.43 -33.77
CA PRO A 5 9.08 -6.51 -32.62
C PRO A 5 8.35 -7.06 -31.40
N GLU A 6 9.05 -7.92 -30.66
CA GLU A 6 8.74 -8.27 -29.27
C GLU A 6 8.59 -7.00 -28.45
N ARG A 7 7.43 -6.80 -27.83
CA ARG A 7 7.35 -5.92 -26.67
C ARG A 7 6.39 -6.45 -25.61
N VAL A 8 7.06 -6.89 -24.54
CA VAL A 8 6.70 -6.73 -23.14
C VAL A 8 5.47 -7.54 -22.74
N GLY A 9 5.76 -8.72 -22.21
CA GLY A 9 4.89 -9.39 -21.25
C GLY A 9 4.51 -8.39 -20.16
N VAL A 10 3.30 -7.86 -20.28
CA VAL A 10 2.64 -7.13 -19.23
C VAL A 10 2.29 -8.17 -18.18
N ASP A 11 3.16 -8.30 -17.17
CA ASP A 11 2.81 -8.95 -15.92
C ASP A 11 1.43 -8.42 -15.50
N PRO A 12 0.41 -9.28 -15.37
CA PRO A 12 -0.88 -8.89 -14.83
C PRO A 12 -0.73 -8.74 -13.32
N LEU A 13 0.08 -7.77 -12.88
CA LEU A 13 -0.05 -7.17 -11.57
C LEU A 13 -1.35 -6.36 -11.58
N SER A 14 -2.43 -7.13 -11.44
CA SER A 14 -3.81 -6.79 -11.12
C SER A 14 -4.08 -5.29 -11.22
N GLU A 15 -4.75 -4.88 -12.29
CA GLU A 15 -5.28 -3.52 -12.46
C GLU A 15 -6.13 -3.08 -11.24
N GLY A 16 -6.74 -4.04 -10.54
CA GLY A 16 -7.41 -3.83 -9.25
C GLY A 16 -6.49 -3.38 -8.10
N GLN A 17 -5.21 -3.80 -8.07
CA GLN A 17 -4.22 -3.35 -7.10
C GLN A 17 -3.68 -1.95 -7.43
N ARG A 18 -3.53 -1.62 -8.73
CA ARG A 18 -3.12 -0.27 -9.17
C ARG A 18 -4.18 0.78 -8.84
N SER A 19 -5.46 0.48 -9.08
CA SER A 19 -6.57 1.36 -8.74
C SER A 19 -6.74 1.54 -7.22
N SER A 20 -6.53 0.47 -6.44
CA SER A 20 -6.62 0.53 -4.98
C SER A 20 -5.49 1.38 -4.37
N GLY A 21 -4.27 1.33 -4.93
CA GLY A 21 -3.16 2.16 -4.47
C GLY A 21 -3.28 3.63 -4.87
N ALA A 22 -3.85 3.92 -6.03
CA ALA A 22 -3.99 5.28 -6.55
C ALA A 22 -5.17 6.06 -5.94
N GLN A 23 -6.29 5.40 -5.61
CA GLN A 23 -7.43 6.07 -4.98
C GLN A 23 -7.17 6.51 -3.52
N ILE A 24 -6.13 5.97 -2.87
CA ILE A 24 -5.70 6.40 -1.52
C ILE A 24 -5.13 7.83 -1.55
N LEU A 25 -4.80 8.39 -2.72
CA LEU A 25 -4.11 9.68 -2.85
C LEU A 25 -5.01 10.91 -2.63
N GLN A 26 -6.35 10.81 -2.66
CA GLN A 26 -7.26 11.96 -2.46
C GLN A 26 -8.25 11.80 -1.29
N VAL A 27 -8.03 10.85 -0.39
CA VAL A 27 -9.01 10.50 0.66
C VAL A 27 -8.59 10.93 2.05
N GLY A 28 -9.58 11.28 2.87
CA GLY A 28 -9.37 11.73 4.25
C GLY A 28 -8.74 10.66 5.16
N PRO A 29 -8.26 11.06 6.35
CA PRO A 29 -7.49 10.21 7.26
C PRO A 29 -8.22 8.90 7.64
N ALA A 30 -9.55 8.93 7.77
CA ALA A 30 -10.35 7.74 8.07
C ALA A 30 -10.25 6.66 6.99
N THR A 31 -10.24 7.04 5.72
CA THR A 31 -10.14 6.09 4.60
C THR A 31 -8.75 5.46 4.53
N VAL A 32 -7.70 6.25 4.79
CA VAL A 32 -6.32 5.74 4.82
C VAL A 32 -6.13 4.76 5.98
N ILE A 33 -6.71 5.05 7.16
CA ILE A 33 -6.73 4.13 8.30
C ILE A 33 -7.47 2.83 7.94
N GLY A 34 -8.63 2.92 7.28
CA GLY A 34 -9.38 1.74 6.82
C GLY A 34 -8.58 0.89 5.82
N ALA A 35 -7.91 1.53 4.87
CA ALA A 35 -7.05 0.85 3.90
C ALA A 35 -5.87 0.14 4.58
N ALA A 36 -5.22 0.81 5.55
CA ALA A 36 -4.15 0.22 6.35
C ALA A 36 -4.59 -1.05 7.05
N LEU A 37 -5.73 -1.02 7.76
CA LEU A 37 -6.25 -2.17 8.48
C LEU A 37 -6.63 -3.34 7.55
N ARG A 38 -7.19 -3.04 6.38
CA ARG A 38 -7.60 -4.05 5.41
C ARG A 38 -6.40 -4.72 4.74
N LEU A 39 -5.45 -3.93 4.26
CA LEU A 39 -4.24 -4.43 3.57
C LEU A 39 -3.24 -5.04 4.54
N GLY A 40 -3.00 -4.44 5.71
CA GLY A 40 -2.06 -4.97 6.69
C GLY A 40 -2.49 -6.32 7.29
N ARG A 41 -3.79 -6.68 7.20
CA ARG A 41 -4.30 -8.01 7.56
C ARG A 41 -4.15 -9.05 6.45
N HIS A 42 -3.92 -8.65 5.20
CA HIS A 42 -3.81 -9.56 4.09
C HIS A 42 -2.39 -10.17 4.06
N PRO A 43 -2.22 -11.50 4.21
CA PRO A 43 -0.90 -12.12 4.33
C PRO A 43 0.00 -11.81 3.12
N ASP A 44 -0.59 -11.79 1.91
CA ASP A 44 0.12 -11.52 0.65
C ASP A 44 0.20 -10.03 0.27
N ALA A 45 -0.14 -9.12 1.20
CA ALA A 45 0.01 -7.69 0.91
C ALA A 45 1.47 -7.34 0.62
N ASP A 46 1.71 -6.70 -0.52
CA ASP A 46 3.04 -6.27 -0.92
C ASP A 46 3.60 -5.24 0.10
N PRO A 47 4.79 -5.47 0.68
CA PRO A 47 5.45 -4.53 1.59
C PRO A 47 5.58 -3.11 1.04
N ILE A 48 5.72 -2.95 -0.29
CA ILE A 48 5.81 -1.66 -0.96
C ILE A 48 4.49 -0.89 -0.83
N VAL A 49 3.35 -1.58 -0.97
CA VAL A 49 2.02 -0.98 -0.81
C VAL A 49 1.79 -0.56 0.64
N LEU A 50 2.18 -1.40 1.60
CA LEU A 50 2.09 -1.07 3.03
C LEU A 50 2.95 0.16 3.39
N ARG A 51 4.17 0.27 2.84
CA ARG A 51 5.03 1.45 3.03
C ARG A 51 4.42 2.73 2.48
N ARG A 52 3.72 2.68 1.34
CA ARG A 52 3.00 3.84 0.78
C ARG A 52 1.88 4.31 1.70
N ILE A 53 1.10 3.37 2.26
CA ILE A 53 0.03 3.68 3.22
C ILE A 53 0.60 4.26 4.51
N HIS A 54 1.69 3.67 5.01
CA HIS A 54 2.40 4.15 6.20
C HIS A 54 2.86 5.61 6.06
N SER A 55 3.51 5.94 4.94
CA SER A 55 3.96 7.31 4.65
C SER A 55 2.79 8.30 4.64
N ARG A 56 1.65 7.92 4.05
CA ARG A 56 0.44 8.76 4.00
C ARG A 56 -0.17 8.98 5.38
N LEU A 57 -0.27 7.94 6.20
CA LEU A 57 -0.72 8.07 7.59
C LEU A 57 0.19 9.00 8.38
N ARG A 58 1.50 8.94 8.17
CA ARG A 58 2.44 9.85 8.84
C ARG A 58 2.19 11.31 8.46
N THR A 59 1.85 11.60 7.20
CA THR A 59 1.41 12.95 6.78
C THR A 59 0.12 13.38 7.49
N HIS A 60 -0.87 12.48 7.62
CA HIS A 60 -2.12 12.78 8.33
C HIS A 60 -1.97 12.89 9.85
N ALA A 61 -1.01 12.18 10.45
CA ALA A 61 -0.70 12.26 11.88
C ALA A 61 -0.25 13.67 12.26
N MET A 62 0.51 14.34 11.38
CA MET A 62 0.85 15.76 11.53
C MET A 62 -0.38 16.68 11.54
N SER A 63 -1.52 16.22 11.04
CA SER A 63 -2.81 16.94 11.02
C SER A 63 -3.69 16.66 12.26
N GLY A 64 -3.21 15.92 13.27
CA GLY A 64 -3.82 15.90 14.61
C GLY A 64 -4.77 14.74 14.94
N ASN A 65 -4.80 13.65 14.17
CA ASN A 65 -5.63 12.48 14.50
C ASN A 65 -4.92 11.50 15.45
N ALA A 66 -5.47 11.32 16.66
CA ALA A 66 -4.91 10.50 17.73
C ALA A 66 -4.89 8.97 17.46
N ALA A 67 -5.69 8.46 16.51
CA ALA A 67 -5.67 7.04 16.15
C ALA A 67 -4.48 6.68 15.22
N THR A 68 -3.90 7.69 14.57
CA THR A 68 -2.87 7.52 13.55
C THR A 68 -1.56 6.90 14.07
N PRO A 69 -1.00 7.31 15.23
CA PRO A 69 0.24 6.74 15.75
C PRO A 69 0.16 5.24 16.01
N ALA A 70 -0.97 4.76 16.53
CA ALA A 70 -1.18 3.33 16.79
C ALA A 70 -1.22 2.50 15.50
N VAL A 71 -1.88 3.03 14.45
CA VAL A 71 -1.97 2.37 13.14
C VAL A 71 -0.62 2.38 12.42
N ILE A 72 0.13 3.47 12.53
CA ILE A 72 1.51 3.60 12.03
C ILE A 72 2.40 2.50 12.63
N ALA A 73 2.48 2.41 13.96
CA ALA A 73 3.31 1.42 14.65
C ALA A 73 2.89 -0.03 14.33
N TRP A 74 1.59 -0.26 14.14
CA TRP A 74 1.09 -1.57 13.71
C TRP A 74 1.51 -1.91 12.27
N LEU A 75 1.46 -0.94 11.34
CA LEU A 75 1.90 -1.13 9.96
C LEU A 75 3.40 -1.40 9.85
N GLU A 76 4.24 -0.75 10.64
CA GLU A 76 5.69 -1.00 10.68
C GLU A 76 5.97 -2.47 11.01
N ARG A 77 5.37 -3.00 12.09
CA ARG A 77 5.49 -4.42 12.44
C ARG A 77 4.99 -5.37 11.34
N GLN A 78 3.99 -4.93 10.57
CA GLN A 78 3.45 -5.71 9.45
C GLN A 78 4.40 -5.73 8.25
N ILE A 79 5.13 -4.66 8.01
CA ILE A 79 6.14 -4.58 6.95
C ILE A 79 7.33 -5.46 7.33
N ASP A 80 7.89 -5.29 8.53
CA ASP A 80 9.06 -6.04 9.00
C ASP A 80 8.85 -7.55 8.90
N ARG A 81 7.72 -8.05 9.43
CA ARG A 81 7.36 -9.48 9.36
C ARG A 81 7.28 -10.05 7.96
N ARG A 82 7.01 -9.22 6.95
CA ARG A 82 6.91 -9.66 5.55
C ARG A 82 8.24 -9.55 4.83
N GLU A 83 9.10 -8.62 5.23
CA GLU A 83 10.48 -8.55 4.75
C GLU A 83 11.31 -9.73 5.26
N ASP A 84 11.13 -10.15 6.52
CA ASP A 84 11.79 -11.33 7.09
C ASP A 84 11.44 -12.66 6.39
N ARG A 85 10.37 -12.68 5.59
CA ARG A 85 9.91 -13.87 4.86
C ARG A 85 10.45 -13.96 3.42
N ARG A 86 11.10 -12.92 2.90
CA ARG A 86 11.71 -12.89 1.56
C ARG A 86 13.18 -13.24 1.61
#